data_AF-A0A1I0CBA2-F1
#
_entry.id   AF-A0A1I0CBA2-F1
#
_cell.length_a   1.000
_cell.length_b   1.000
_cell.length_c   1.000
_cell.angle_alpha   90.00
_cell.angle_beta   90.00
_cell.angle_gamma   90.00
#
_symmetry.space_group_name_H-M   'P 1'
#
loop_
_entity.id
_entity.type
_entity.pdbx_description
1 polymer ?
#
loop_
_entity_poly.entity_id
_entity_poly.type
_entity_poly.pdbx_seq_one_letter_code
_entity_poly.pdbx_strand_id
1 'polypeptide(L)'
;MPLGADPIACNDLKALFDLCNERYFNQALRPGDRFTVRYGNTGQALARLRTCDQTHHPRAIDLSPRLKEHPLALRSALVREMIPMLGRQCYRETGDIRFLDQEPLRGHLFIETGIGAFFLAQMEHLNLAFPELGLTVKPRYGSGSLFDQRRIPTARLLVVPVDTLANTGIIYRLHDSATTDWKQLRETAWLHHGSHKVQLLKVAGALAETFPVLRKDNQPRANQRPRPEDGFDLLVQELRDHRLTAELQATDIEREPESLSEHFARWRPETYSNY
;
A
#
# COMPACT_ATOMS: atom_id res chain seq x y z
N MET A 1 12.46 7.40 -23.04
CA MET A 1 12.46 8.49 -22.04
C MET A 1 13.18 7.98 -20.80
N PRO A 2 14.19 8.69 -20.25
CA PRO A 2 14.95 8.17 -19.13
C PRO A 2 14.04 8.04 -17.89
N LEU A 3 14.23 6.94 -17.16
CA LEU A 3 13.53 6.53 -15.93
C LEU A 3 13.94 7.41 -14.73
N GLY A 4 13.91 8.73 -14.88
CA GLY A 4 14.05 9.68 -13.79
C GLY A 4 12.68 10.04 -13.24
N ALA A 5 12.52 10.04 -11.92
CA ALA A 5 11.32 10.53 -11.28
C ALA A 5 10.99 11.94 -11.83
N ASP A 6 9.88 12.06 -12.57
CA ASP A 6 9.43 13.36 -13.06
C ASP A 6 9.25 14.29 -11.85
N PRO A 7 10.00 15.40 -11.75
CA PRO A 7 9.93 16.30 -10.59
C PRO A 7 8.54 16.96 -10.45
N ILE A 8 7.72 16.89 -11.50
CA ILE A 8 6.31 17.32 -11.52
C ILE A 8 5.45 16.44 -10.60
N ALA A 9 5.83 15.18 -10.37
CA ALA A 9 4.95 14.13 -9.84
C ALA A 9 4.54 14.27 -8.37
N CYS A 10 5.22 15.07 -7.54
CA CYS A 10 4.90 15.15 -6.11
C CYS A 10 4.14 16.41 -5.68
N ASN A 11 4.22 17.51 -6.44
CA ASN A 11 3.73 18.83 -5.98
C ASN A 11 2.47 19.33 -6.71
N ASP A 12 2.27 18.97 -7.98
CA ASP A 12 1.07 19.34 -8.74
C ASP A 12 0.34 18.10 -9.26
N LEU A 13 -0.67 17.68 -8.48
CA LEU A 13 -1.50 16.53 -8.81
C LEU A 13 -2.40 16.76 -10.04
N LYS A 14 -2.73 18.02 -10.37
CA LYS A 14 -3.51 18.32 -11.57
C LYS A 14 -2.66 18.18 -12.82
N ALA A 15 -1.44 18.72 -12.79
CA ALA A 15 -0.47 18.52 -13.87
C ALA A 15 -0.15 17.03 -14.07
N LEU A 16 -0.01 16.25 -12.98
CA LEU A 16 0.17 14.80 -13.08
C LEU A 16 -1.04 14.10 -13.73
N PHE A 17 -2.27 14.50 -13.40
CA PHE A 17 -3.47 13.98 -14.05
C PHE A 17 -3.48 14.30 -15.55
N ASP A 18 -3.16 15.54 -15.93
CA ASP A 18 -3.14 15.95 -17.33
C ASP A 18 -2.08 15.19 -18.13
N LEU A 19 -0.88 15.01 -17.56
CA LEU A 19 0.18 14.19 -18.14
C LEU A 19 -0.26 12.72 -18.32
N CYS A 20 -0.92 12.14 -17.31
CA CYS A 20 -1.45 10.78 -17.40
C CYS A 20 -2.56 10.67 -18.45
N ASN A 21 -3.43 11.68 -18.56
CA ASN A 21 -4.53 11.69 -19.52
C ASN A 21 -3.98 11.78 -20.95
N GLU A 22 -3.00 12.65 -21.18
CA GLU A 22 -2.31 12.76 -22.45
C GLU A 22 -1.64 11.44 -22.83
N ARG A 23 -0.85 10.87 -21.92
CA ARG A 23 -0.01 9.70 -22.23
C ARG A 23 -0.76 8.39 -22.34
N TYR A 24 -1.70 8.12 -21.43
CA TYR A 24 -2.33 6.81 -21.29
C TYR A 24 -3.74 6.75 -21.86
N PHE A 25 -4.40 7.91 -22.02
CA PHE A 25 -5.79 8.00 -22.47
C PHE A 25 -5.95 8.89 -23.71
N ASN A 26 -4.86 9.33 -24.35
CA ASN A 26 -4.89 10.20 -25.54
C ASN A 26 -5.79 11.43 -25.36
N GLN A 27 -5.77 12.04 -24.17
CA GLN A 27 -6.61 13.19 -23.78
C GLN A 27 -8.13 12.91 -23.82
N ALA A 28 -8.55 11.64 -23.79
CA ALA A 28 -9.97 11.27 -23.86
C ALA A 28 -10.76 11.71 -22.62
N LEU A 29 -10.14 11.80 -21.45
CA LEU A 29 -10.85 12.09 -20.20
C LEU A 29 -11.16 13.57 -20.06
N ARG A 30 -12.44 13.87 -19.83
CA ARG A 30 -12.96 15.24 -19.67
C ARG A 30 -13.77 15.36 -18.36
N PRO A 31 -13.10 15.53 -17.21
CA PRO A 31 -13.77 15.44 -15.91
C PRO A 31 -14.58 16.71 -15.52
N GLY A 32 -14.42 17.82 -16.25
CA GLY A 32 -15.12 19.09 -16.02
C GLY A 32 -14.40 20.01 -15.01
N ASP A 33 -14.80 21.28 -14.99
CA ASP A 33 -14.03 22.36 -14.33
C ASP A 33 -13.95 22.25 -12.80
N ARG A 34 -14.90 21.54 -12.18
CA ARG A 34 -14.94 21.35 -10.72
C ARG A 34 -14.20 20.10 -10.25
N PHE A 35 -13.58 19.36 -11.16
CA PHE A 35 -12.83 18.16 -10.82
C PHE A 35 -11.51 18.48 -10.14
N THR A 36 -11.16 17.72 -9.11
CA THR A 36 -9.91 17.92 -8.35
C THR A 36 -9.16 16.61 -8.14
N VAL A 37 -7.83 16.68 -8.09
CA VAL A 37 -6.99 15.56 -7.65
C VAL A 37 -6.26 16.01 -6.40
N ARG A 38 -6.36 15.23 -5.32
CA ARG A 38 -5.84 15.64 -4.01
C ARG A 38 -5.39 14.46 -3.17
N TYR A 39 -4.51 14.72 -2.23
CA TYR A 39 -4.24 13.77 -1.16
C TYR A 39 -5.39 13.81 -0.14
N GLY A 40 -5.91 12.65 0.25
CA GLY A 40 -7.08 12.56 1.11
C GLY A 40 -7.22 11.20 1.80
N ASN A 41 -8.27 11.04 2.60
CA ASN A 41 -8.54 9.77 3.26
C ASN A 41 -9.14 8.75 2.28
N THR A 42 -8.34 7.77 1.89
CA THR A 42 -8.72 6.68 0.98
C THR A 42 -9.06 5.37 1.72
N GLY A 43 -9.03 5.36 3.05
CA GLY A 43 -9.16 4.13 3.85
C GLY A 43 -7.97 3.19 3.61
N GLN A 44 -8.25 1.95 3.19
CA GLN A 44 -7.22 0.97 2.82
C GLN A 44 -6.83 1.03 1.33
N ALA A 45 -7.58 1.76 0.50
CA ALA A 45 -7.25 1.89 -0.92
C ALA A 45 -6.09 2.87 -1.12
N LEU A 46 -5.32 2.68 -2.19
CA LEU A 46 -4.26 3.63 -2.57
C LEU A 46 -4.83 4.91 -3.18
N ALA A 47 -5.97 4.79 -3.86
CA ALA A 47 -6.67 5.89 -4.49
C ALA A 47 -8.18 5.61 -4.50
N ARG A 48 -8.99 6.65 -4.72
CA ARG A 48 -10.44 6.52 -4.87
C ARG A 48 -11.00 7.61 -5.78
N LEU A 49 -11.65 7.19 -6.86
CA LEU A 49 -12.51 8.05 -7.65
C LEU A 49 -13.80 8.38 -6.88
N ARG A 50 -14.12 9.67 -6.77
CA ARG A 50 -15.41 10.18 -6.30
C ARG A 50 -16.22 10.67 -7.47
N THR A 51 -17.46 10.21 -7.55
CA THR A 51 -18.42 10.63 -8.58
C THR A 51 -19.71 11.15 -7.95
N CYS A 52 -20.47 11.93 -8.70
CA CYS A 52 -21.86 12.23 -8.36
C CYS A 52 -22.72 11.00 -8.63
N ASP A 53 -23.48 10.51 -7.65
CA ASP A 53 -24.27 9.28 -7.82
C ASP A 53 -25.37 9.43 -8.88
N GLN A 54 -25.97 10.63 -8.99
CA GLN A 54 -27.05 10.91 -9.93
C GLN A 54 -26.56 11.13 -11.36
N THR A 55 -25.42 11.81 -11.53
CA THR A 55 -24.98 12.29 -12.85
C THR A 55 -23.74 11.56 -13.36
N HIS A 56 -23.13 10.70 -12.55
CA HIS A 56 -21.86 10.01 -12.79
C HIS A 56 -20.68 10.94 -13.15
N HIS A 57 -20.81 12.26 -12.99
CA HIS A 57 -19.71 13.19 -13.19
C HIS A 57 -18.62 12.95 -12.14
N PRO A 58 -17.34 12.88 -12.53
CA PRO A 58 -16.24 12.81 -11.60
C PRO A 58 -16.15 14.12 -10.80
N ARG A 59 -15.97 14.01 -9.49
CA ARG A 59 -15.79 15.15 -8.58
C ARG A 59 -14.35 15.26 -8.11
N ALA A 60 -13.75 14.13 -7.75
CA ALA A 60 -12.36 14.10 -7.34
C ALA A 60 -11.73 12.73 -7.51
N ILE A 61 -10.40 12.68 -7.57
CA ILE A 61 -9.63 11.49 -7.21
C ILE A 61 -8.88 11.80 -5.90
N ASP A 62 -9.20 11.06 -4.84
CA ASP A 62 -8.45 11.11 -3.59
C ASP A 62 -7.30 10.10 -3.66
N LEU A 63 -6.07 10.55 -3.40
CA LEU A 63 -4.86 9.73 -3.36
C LEU A 63 -4.39 9.55 -1.91
N SER A 64 -3.89 8.37 -1.57
CA SER A 64 -3.33 8.12 -0.25
C SER A 64 -2.11 9.03 -0.02
N PRO A 65 -2.02 9.78 1.10
CA PRO A 65 -0.89 10.65 1.38
C PRO A 65 0.47 9.93 1.39
N ARG A 66 0.46 8.63 1.65
CA ARG A 66 1.66 7.76 1.63
C ARG A 66 2.27 7.62 0.24
N LEU A 67 1.50 7.83 -0.82
CA LEU A 67 2.01 7.77 -2.20
C LEU A 67 2.93 8.95 -2.56
N LYS A 68 2.96 10.01 -1.75
CA LYS A 68 3.87 11.17 -1.96
C LYS A 68 5.32 10.76 -2.13
N GLU A 69 5.72 9.69 -1.45
CA GLU A 69 7.09 9.19 -1.43
C GLU A 69 7.36 8.11 -2.49
N HIS A 70 6.33 7.70 -3.24
CA HIS A 70 6.38 6.60 -4.21
C HIS A 70 5.81 7.05 -5.57
N PRO A 71 6.59 7.77 -6.41
CA PRO A 71 6.07 8.39 -7.64
C PRO A 71 5.53 7.38 -8.66
N LEU A 72 6.11 6.18 -8.76
CA LEU A 72 5.61 5.12 -9.64
C LEU A 72 4.27 4.55 -9.15
N ALA A 73 4.18 4.24 -7.85
CA ALA A 73 2.91 3.81 -7.26
C ALA A 73 1.84 4.90 -7.32
N LEU A 74 2.21 6.18 -7.12
CA LEU A 74 1.31 7.33 -7.24
C LEU A 74 0.69 7.40 -8.64
N ARG A 75 1.53 7.34 -9.67
CA ARG A 75 1.10 7.34 -11.07
C ARG A 75 0.20 6.15 -11.36
N SER A 76 0.59 4.96 -10.95
CA SER A 76 -0.16 3.72 -11.19
C SER A 76 -1.52 3.73 -10.49
N ALA A 77 -1.56 4.21 -9.25
CA ALA A 77 -2.80 4.38 -8.50
C ALA A 77 -3.72 5.43 -9.14
N LEU A 78 -3.17 6.54 -9.65
CA LEU A 78 -3.94 7.55 -10.36
C LEU A 78 -4.53 7.00 -11.66
N VAL A 79 -3.72 6.35 -12.50
CA VAL A 79 -4.16 5.76 -13.78
C VAL A 79 -5.24 4.69 -13.55
N ARG A 80 -5.10 3.90 -12.49
CA ARG A 80 -6.13 2.92 -12.10
C ARG A 80 -7.49 3.59 -11.87
N GLU A 81 -7.54 4.74 -11.19
CA GLU A 81 -8.81 5.46 -10.96
C GLU A 81 -9.33 6.20 -12.20
N MET A 82 -8.46 6.44 -13.19
CA MET A 82 -8.84 7.03 -14.47
C MET A 82 -9.60 6.04 -15.38
N ILE A 83 -9.40 4.72 -15.22
CA ILE A 83 -10.16 3.69 -15.93
C ILE A 83 -11.67 3.77 -15.64
N PRO A 84 -12.15 3.70 -14.37
CA PRO A 84 -13.58 3.84 -14.09
C PRO A 84 -14.10 5.26 -14.40
N MET A 85 -13.24 6.28 -14.44
CA MET A 85 -13.62 7.61 -14.93
C MET A 85 -13.94 7.57 -16.43
N LEU A 86 -13.12 6.89 -17.23
CA LEU A 86 -13.37 6.66 -18.66
C LEU A 86 -14.69 5.92 -18.85
N GLY A 87 -14.91 4.81 -18.12
CA GLY A 87 -16.14 4.03 -18.22
C GLY A 87 -17.39 4.88 -17.93
N ARG A 88 -17.35 5.71 -16.88
CA ARG A 88 -18.46 6.63 -16.59
C ARG A 88 -18.65 7.70 -17.67
N GLN A 89 -17.58 8.16 -18.32
CA GLN A 89 -17.71 9.08 -19.45
C GLN A 89 -18.37 8.40 -20.65
N CYS A 90 -17.91 7.20 -21.03
CA CYS A 90 -18.52 6.41 -22.11
C CYS A 90 -19.99 6.11 -21.83
N TYR A 91 -20.36 5.79 -20.58
CA TYR A 91 -21.76 5.64 -20.19
C TYR A 91 -22.58 6.91 -20.41
N ARG A 92 -22.09 8.09 -20.00
CA ARG A 92 -22.81 9.35 -20.24
C ARG A 92 -22.97 9.67 -21.72
N GLU A 93 -21.98 9.31 -22.54
CA GLU A 93 -21.98 9.56 -23.98
C GLU A 93 -22.88 8.59 -24.76
N THR A 94 -23.05 7.35 -24.28
CA THR A 94 -23.72 6.27 -25.04
C THR A 94 -24.99 5.72 -24.39
N GLY A 95 -25.17 5.90 -23.08
CA GLY A 95 -26.21 5.25 -22.28
C GLY A 95 -25.93 3.78 -21.95
N ASP A 96 -24.78 3.22 -22.35
CA ASP A 96 -24.49 1.79 -22.18
C ASP A 96 -23.96 1.46 -20.77
N ILE A 97 -24.81 0.82 -19.96
CA ILE A 97 -24.52 0.48 -18.57
C ILE A 97 -23.32 -0.46 -18.41
N ARG A 98 -22.90 -1.17 -19.46
CA ARG A 98 -21.77 -2.11 -19.40
C ARG A 98 -20.46 -1.41 -19.04
N PHE A 99 -20.31 -0.12 -19.37
CA PHE A 99 -19.14 0.67 -19.01
C PHE A 99 -19.04 0.97 -17.50
N LEU A 100 -20.12 0.78 -16.73
CA LEU A 100 -20.13 1.05 -15.29
C LEU A 100 -19.63 -0.13 -14.46
N ASP A 101 -19.48 -1.32 -15.05
CA ASP A 101 -19.12 -2.56 -14.35
C ASP A 101 -19.94 -2.76 -13.06
N GLN A 102 -21.26 -2.55 -13.13
CA GLN A 102 -22.13 -2.64 -11.95
C GLN A 102 -22.59 -4.07 -11.65
N GLU A 103 -22.71 -4.89 -12.69
CA GLU A 103 -23.26 -6.24 -12.61
C GLU A 103 -22.37 -7.23 -13.38
N PRO A 104 -22.37 -8.52 -13.00
CA PRO A 104 -21.69 -9.56 -13.76
C PRO A 104 -22.22 -9.66 -15.19
N LEU A 105 -21.32 -9.61 -16.18
CA LEU A 105 -21.66 -9.86 -17.58
C LEU A 105 -21.44 -11.34 -17.93
N ARG A 106 -22.43 -11.95 -18.58
CA ARG A 106 -22.36 -13.38 -18.95
C ARG A 106 -21.13 -13.64 -19.82
N GLY A 107 -20.30 -14.60 -19.40
CA GLY A 107 -19.07 -14.97 -20.12
C GLY A 107 -17.88 -14.05 -19.86
N HIS A 108 -17.99 -13.05 -18.98
CA HIS A 108 -16.90 -12.16 -18.61
C HIS A 108 -16.58 -12.24 -17.12
N LEU A 109 -15.34 -11.89 -16.76
CA LEU A 109 -14.90 -11.78 -15.37
C LEU A 109 -15.56 -10.59 -14.69
N PHE A 110 -16.06 -10.80 -13.48
CA PHE A 110 -16.59 -9.77 -12.59
C PHE A 110 -16.05 -9.98 -11.19
N ILE A 111 -15.44 -8.95 -10.62
CA ILE A 111 -14.77 -9.03 -9.32
C ILE A 111 -15.60 -8.28 -8.28
N GLU A 112 -15.87 -7.01 -8.53
CA GLU A 112 -16.70 -6.15 -7.71
C GLU A 112 -17.20 -4.98 -8.54
N THR A 113 -18.18 -4.24 -8.02
CA THR A 113 -18.72 -3.05 -8.70
C THR A 113 -17.60 -2.07 -9.07
N GLY A 114 -17.54 -1.66 -10.34
CA GLY A 114 -16.48 -0.82 -10.91
C GLY A 114 -15.21 -1.57 -11.31
N ILE A 115 -15.16 -2.88 -11.12
CA ILE A 115 -14.07 -3.79 -11.52
C ILE A 115 -14.69 -5.02 -12.20
N GLY A 116 -15.10 -4.83 -13.45
CA GLY A 116 -15.68 -5.87 -14.29
C GLY A 116 -14.95 -5.98 -15.63
N ALA A 117 -15.69 -6.38 -16.66
CA ALA A 117 -15.13 -6.64 -17.98
C ALA A 117 -14.45 -5.41 -18.58
N PHE A 118 -15.05 -4.23 -18.44
CA PHE A 118 -14.49 -3.00 -19.00
C PHE A 118 -13.19 -2.62 -18.30
N PHE A 119 -13.19 -2.58 -16.96
CA PHE A 119 -12.01 -2.26 -16.18
C PHE A 119 -10.84 -3.22 -16.50
N LEU A 120 -11.11 -4.52 -16.55
CA LEU A 120 -10.07 -5.53 -16.79
C LEU A 120 -9.47 -5.40 -18.20
N ALA A 121 -10.30 -5.19 -19.22
CA ALA A 121 -9.83 -4.99 -20.58
C ALA A 121 -8.95 -3.73 -20.72
N GLN A 122 -9.35 -2.62 -20.08
CA GLN A 122 -8.55 -1.39 -20.09
C GLN A 122 -7.25 -1.54 -19.30
N MET A 123 -7.30 -2.21 -18.14
CA MET A 123 -6.12 -2.49 -17.33
C MET A 123 -5.10 -3.35 -18.09
N GLU A 124 -5.57 -4.41 -18.77
CA GLU A 124 -4.73 -5.28 -19.59
C GLU A 124 -4.13 -4.53 -20.77
N HIS A 125 -4.94 -3.77 -21.51
CA HIS A 125 -4.46 -2.95 -22.62
C HIS A 125 -3.37 -1.97 -22.17
N LEU A 126 -3.59 -1.26 -21.06
CA LEU A 126 -2.62 -0.32 -20.51
C LEU A 126 -1.34 -1.00 -20.02
N ASN A 127 -1.42 -2.18 -19.39
CA ASN A 127 -0.23 -2.91 -18.97
C ASN A 127 0.58 -3.47 -20.16
N LEU A 128 -0.08 -3.85 -21.25
CA LEU A 128 0.59 -4.29 -22.48
C LEU A 128 1.29 -3.12 -23.17
N ALA A 129 0.63 -1.96 -23.26
CA ALA A 129 1.17 -0.77 -23.92
C ALA A 129 2.20 -0.02 -23.06
N PHE A 130 2.05 -0.05 -21.73
CA PHE A 130 2.86 0.68 -20.76
C PHE A 130 3.21 -0.23 -19.56
N PRO A 131 4.15 -1.18 -19.73
CA PRO A 131 4.49 -2.16 -18.69
C PRO A 131 4.95 -1.54 -17.37
N GLU A 132 5.45 -0.31 -17.39
CA GLU A 132 5.87 0.41 -16.18
C GLU A 132 4.73 0.74 -15.22
N LEU A 133 3.47 0.70 -15.67
CA LEU A 133 2.32 0.97 -14.81
C LEU A 133 2.03 -0.18 -13.84
N GLY A 134 2.35 -1.42 -14.21
CA GLY A 134 2.16 -2.60 -13.36
C GLY A 134 0.78 -2.65 -12.68
N LEU A 135 -0.28 -2.25 -13.39
CA LEU A 135 -1.62 -2.10 -12.82
C LEU A 135 -2.12 -3.44 -12.33
N THR A 136 -2.75 -3.43 -11.16
CA THR A 136 -3.38 -4.60 -10.57
C THR A 136 -4.79 -4.26 -10.11
N VAL A 137 -5.63 -5.29 -10.00
CA VAL A 137 -7.01 -5.15 -9.56
C VAL A 137 -7.09 -4.48 -8.17
N LYS A 138 -6.27 -4.97 -7.23
CA LYS A 138 -6.16 -4.46 -5.86
C LYS A 138 -4.69 -4.20 -5.55
N PRO A 139 -4.15 -3.01 -5.90
CA PRO A 139 -2.76 -2.71 -5.65
C PRO A 139 -2.49 -2.68 -4.15
N ARG A 140 -1.44 -3.36 -3.72
CA ARG A 140 -1.03 -3.49 -2.32
C ARG A 140 0.39 -2.98 -2.15
N TYR A 141 0.67 -2.33 -1.03
CA TYR A 141 2.05 -2.12 -0.59
C TYR A 141 2.77 -3.47 -0.52
N GLY A 142 4.04 -3.53 -0.93
CA GLY A 142 4.79 -4.78 -0.99
C GLY A 142 4.58 -5.64 -2.24
N SER A 143 3.59 -5.33 -3.09
CA SER A 143 3.42 -6.03 -4.37
C SER A 143 4.25 -5.37 -5.49
N GLY A 144 5.31 -6.04 -5.93
CA GLY A 144 6.11 -5.65 -7.10
C GLY A 144 7.05 -4.44 -6.90
N SER A 145 7.55 -3.93 -8.04
CA SER A 145 8.57 -2.88 -8.14
C SER A 145 8.04 -1.43 -8.01
N LEU A 146 6.72 -1.26 -7.86
CA LEU A 146 6.09 0.07 -7.85
C LEU A 146 6.38 0.88 -6.58
N PHE A 147 6.71 0.19 -5.48
CA PHE A 147 6.97 0.81 -4.18
C PHE A 147 8.45 0.71 -3.83
N ASP A 148 9.04 1.86 -3.48
CA ASP A 148 10.31 1.89 -2.77
C ASP A 148 10.10 1.40 -1.33
N GLN A 149 10.30 0.11 -1.09
CA GLN A 149 10.01 -0.54 0.19
C GLN A 149 10.75 0.11 1.38
N ARG A 150 11.89 0.77 1.12
CA ARG A 150 12.69 1.45 2.15
C ARG A 150 12.01 2.70 2.71
N ARG A 151 11.08 3.30 1.95
CA ARG A 151 10.32 4.49 2.38
C ARG A 151 9.05 4.16 3.15
N ILE A 152 8.63 2.90 3.14
CA ILE A 152 7.47 2.47 3.93
C ILE A 152 7.95 2.25 5.37
N PRO A 153 7.50 3.07 6.34
CA PRO A 153 8.01 3.01 7.71
C PRO A 153 7.71 1.66 8.33
N THR A 154 8.64 1.17 9.16
CA THR A 154 8.46 -0.07 9.91
C THR A 154 7.20 -0.03 10.75
N ALA A 155 6.52 -1.15 10.88
CA ALA A 155 5.29 -1.25 11.64
C ALA A 155 5.42 -2.26 12.77
N ARG A 156 4.58 -2.07 13.79
CA ARG A 156 4.47 -2.98 14.93
C ARG A 156 3.27 -3.88 14.72
N LEU A 157 3.47 -5.19 14.82
CA LEU A 157 2.42 -6.19 14.77
C LEU A 157 2.18 -6.77 16.17
N LEU A 158 0.92 -6.77 16.61
CA LEU A 158 0.45 -7.54 17.76
C LEU A 158 0.08 -8.93 17.27
N VAL A 159 0.77 -9.93 17.79
CA VAL A 159 0.61 -11.34 17.44
C VAL A 159 -0.06 -12.04 18.62
N VAL A 160 -1.24 -12.62 18.38
CA VAL A 160 -2.09 -13.24 19.39
C VAL A 160 -2.34 -14.70 19.02
N PRO A 161 -1.60 -15.67 19.57
CA PRO A 161 -1.96 -17.09 19.44
C PRO A 161 -3.32 -17.34 20.09
N VAL A 162 -4.23 -17.96 19.33
CA VAL A 162 -5.60 -18.28 19.78
C VAL A 162 -5.69 -19.74 20.18
N ASP A 163 -5.25 -20.65 19.31
CA ASP A 163 -5.16 -22.08 19.61
C ASP A 163 -3.80 -22.60 19.17
N THR A 164 -2.95 -22.94 20.14
CA THR A 164 -1.61 -23.46 19.89
C THR A 164 -1.61 -24.91 19.40
N LEU A 165 -2.65 -25.70 19.71
CA LEU A 165 -2.76 -27.07 19.22
C LEU A 165 -3.20 -27.11 17.77
N ALA A 166 -4.12 -26.21 17.39
CA ALA A 166 -4.54 -26.04 16.00
C ALA A 166 -3.59 -25.14 15.18
N ASN A 167 -2.56 -24.56 15.80
CA ASN A 167 -1.64 -23.59 15.19
C ASN A 167 -2.39 -22.42 14.51
N THR A 168 -3.33 -21.82 15.25
CA THR A 168 -4.11 -20.67 14.79
C THR A 168 -3.84 -19.44 15.65
N GLY A 169 -3.90 -18.28 15.00
CA GLY A 169 -3.72 -17.02 15.70
C GLY A 169 -4.13 -15.82 14.89
N ILE A 170 -4.04 -14.65 15.52
CA ILE A 170 -4.47 -13.38 14.95
C ILE A 170 -3.31 -12.40 14.96
N ILE A 171 -3.14 -11.69 13.86
CA ILE A 171 -2.14 -10.63 13.71
C ILE A 171 -2.85 -9.31 13.46
N TYR A 172 -2.51 -8.31 14.27
CA TYR A 172 -2.94 -6.93 14.06
C TYR A 172 -1.75 -6.04 13.81
N ARG A 173 -1.92 -5.02 12.97
CA ARG A 173 -1.02 -3.87 12.94
C ARG A 173 -1.43 -2.87 14.02
N LEU A 174 -0.49 -2.45 14.87
CA LEU A 174 -0.73 -1.33 15.78
C LEU A 174 -0.81 -0.03 14.97
N HIS A 175 -1.63 0.90 15.45
CA HIS A 175 -1.57 2.27 14.96
C HIS A 175 -0.19 2.89 15.25
N ASP A 176 0.31 3.76 14.37
CA ASP A 176 1.65 4.37 14.49
C ASP A 176 1.83 5.09 15.84
N SER A 177 0.78 5.76 16.30
CA SER A 177 0.73 6.45 17.61
C SER A 177 0.15 5.62 18.77
N ALA A 178 -0.09 4.32 18.63
CA ALA A 178 -0.62 3.50 19.73
C ALA A 178 0.46 3.20 20.79
N THR A 179 0.04 3.09 22.04
CA THR A 179 0.88 2.73 23.19
C THR A 179 1.27 1.25 23.14
N THR A 180 2.43 0.90 23.72
CA THR A 180 2.89 -0.49 23.91
C THR A 180 2.74 -0.92 25.36
N ASP A 181 1.64 -0.54 26.01
CA ASP A 181 1.32 -1.03 27.35
C ASP A 181 0.92 -2.51 27.26
N TRP A 182 1.82 -3.39 27.73
CA TRP A 182 1.62 -4.83 27.72
C TRP A 182 0.37 -5.27 28.47
N LYS A 183 -0.04 -4.55 29.53
CA LYS A 183 -1.26 -4.88 30.27
C LYS A 183 -2.47 -4.65 29.38
N GLN A 184 -2.58 -3.46 28.78
CA GLN A 184 -3.66 -3.12 27.86
C GLN A 184 -3.72 -4.06 26.64
N LEU A 185 -2.57 -4.42 26.06
CA LEU A 185 -2.51 -5.34 24.91
C LEU A 185 -2.99 -6.75 25.28
N ARG A 186 -2.60 -7.27 26.45
CA ARG A 186 -3.06 -8.57 26.96
C ARG A 186 -4.54 -8.57 27.33
N GLU A 187 -5.04 -7.49 27.92
CA GLU A 187 -6.47 -7.33 28.22
C GLU A 187 -7.30 -7.30 26.94
N THR A 188 -6.82 -6.59 25.92
CA THR A 188 -7.47 -6.55 24.60
C THR A 188 -7.46 -7.93 23.94
N ALA A 189 -6.33 -8.63 23.93
CA ALA A 189 -6.23 -9.98 23.37
C ALA A 189 -7.14 -10.98 24.10
N TRP A 190 -7.23 -10.87 25.43
CA TRP A 190 -8.15 -11.68 26.23
C TRP A 190 -9.61 -11.40 25.90
N LEU A 191 -10.00 -10.12 25.88
CA LEU A 191 -11.39 -9.70 25.65
C LEU A 191 -11.92 -10.15 24.28
N HIS A 192 -11.07 -10.10 23.25
CA HIS A 192 -11.51 -10.39 21.88
C HIS A 192 -11.21 -11.82 21.42
N HIS A 193 -10.18 -12.47 21.98
CA HIS A 193 -9.65 -13.74 21.46
C HIS A 193 -9.36 -14.79 22.54
N GLY A 194 -9.64 -14.51 23.82
CA GLY A 194 -9.47 -15.48 24.90
C GLY A 194 -8.02 -15.84 25.23
N SER A 195 -7.04 -15.02 24.82
CA SER A 195 -5.62 -15.30 25.02
C SER A 195 -4.90 -14.16 25.72
N HIS A 196 -4.15 -14.49 26.78
CA HIS A 196 -3.20 -13.58 27.41
C HIS A 196 -1.79 -13.67 26.80
N LYS A 197 -1.55 -14.67 25.94
CA LYS A 197 -0.29 -14.81 25.22
C LYS A 197 -0.31 -13.82 24.07
N VAL A 198 0.59 -12.86 24.11
CA VAL A 198 0.77 -11.87 23.04
C VAL A 198 2.25 -11.66 22.79
N GLN A 199 2.58 -11.35 21.54
CA GLN A 199 3.92 -10.95 21.13
C GLN A 199 3.83 -9.67 20.32
N LEU A 200 4.89 -8.85 20.35
CA LEU A 200 5.02 -7.67 19.52
C LEU A 200 6.17 -7.89 18.55
N LEU A 201 5.91 -7.75 17.25
CA LEU A 201 6.94 -7.85 16.21
C LEU A 201 7.11 -6.50 15.52
N LYS A 202 8.36 -6.05 15.38
CA LYS A 202 8.72 -4.93 14.49
C LYS A 202 9.06 -5.55 13.14
N VAL A 203 8.30 -5.20 12.10
CA VAL A 203 8.48 -5.74 10.75
C VAL A 203 8.57 -4.62 9.72
N ALA A 204 9.04 -4.95 8.52
CA ALA A 204 8.98 -4.04 7.38
C ALA A 204 7.54 -3.58 7.14
N GLY A 205 7.35 -2.26 6.96
CA GLY A 205 6.01 -1.68 6.83
C GLY A 205 5.21 -2.30 5.70
N ALA A 206 5.87 -2.62 4.59
CA ALA A 206 5.29 -3.29 3.43
C ALA A 206 4.56 -4.60 3.78
N LEU A 207 5.13 -5.41 4.67
CA LEU A 207 4.54 -6.68 5.11
C LEU A 207 3.36 -6.45 6.05
N ALA A 208 3.40 -5.38 6.82
CA ALA A 208 2.38 -5.08 7.80
C ALA A 208 1.06 -4.54 7.21
N GLU A 209 1.06 -4.08 5.96
CA GLU A 209 -0.10 -3.47 5.31
C GLU A 209 -1.24 -4.45 5.04
N THR A 210 -0.95 -5.76 5.02
CA THR A 210 -1.97 -6.81 4.84
C THR A 210 -2.81 -7.02 6.10
N PHE A 211 -2.31 -6.65 7.28
CA PHE A 211 -2.96 -6.91 8.56
C PHE A 211 -3.92 -5.78 8.98
N PRO A 212 -5.04 -6.10 9.64
CA PRO A 212 -5.99 -5.11 10.14
C PRO A 212 -5.34 -4.20 11.17
N VAL A 213 -5.72 -2.91 11.14
CA VAL A 213 -5.08 -1.87 11.94
C VAL A 213 -5.92 -1.58 13.18
N LEU A 214 -5.33 -1.74 14.36
CA LEU A 214 -5.95 -1.32 15.62
C LEU A 214 -6.13 0.19 15.66
N ARG A 215 -7.05 0.64 16.51
CA ARG A 215 -7.19 2.05 16.85
C ARG A 215 -6.02 2.52 17.73
N LYS A 216 -5.94 3.84 17.94
CA LYS A 216 -4.91 4.45 18.82
C LYS A 216 -4.98 3.95 20.27
N ASP A 217 -6.16 3.52 20.71
CA ASP A 217 -6.46 2.95 22.02
C ASP A 217 -6.28 1.41 22.06
N ASN A 218 -5.58 0.85 21.06
CA ASN A 218 -5.36 -0.58 20.87
C ASN A 218 -6.64 -1.42 20.66
N GLN A 219 -7.81 -0.82 20.47
CA GLN A 219 -9.05 -1.58 20.22
C GLN A 219 -9.23 -1.96 18.74
N PRO A 220 -9.80 -3.13 18.43
CA PRO A 220 -10.20 -3.49 17.08
C PRO A 220 -11.22 -2.51 16.49
N ARG A 221 -11.13 -2.26 15.18
CA ARG A 221 -12.16 -1.52 14.45
C ARG A 221 -13.33 -2.46 14.15
N ALA A 222 -14.56 -1.98 14.30
CA ALA A 222 -15.78 -2.79 14.10
C ALA A 222 -15.79 -3.53 12.75
N ASN A 223 -15.27 -2.90 11.69
CA ASN A 223 -15.28 -3.43 10.32
C ASN A 223 -14.00 -4.22 9.96
N GLN A 224 -13.09 -4.46 10.90
CA GLN A 224 -11.80 -5.11 10.65
C GLN A 224 -11.50 -6.19 11.68
N ARG A 225 -12.49 -7.03 12.01
CA ARG A 225 -12.24 -8.22 12.83
C ARG A 225 -11.53 -9.28 11.96
N PRO A 226 -10.24 -9.57 12.18
CA PRO A 226 -9.55 -10.65 11.47
C PRO A 226 -10.19 -11.99 11.79
N ARG A 227 -10.10 -12.91 10.84
CA ARG A 227 -10.27 -14.33 11.11
C ARG A 227 -8.94 -14.88 11.64
N PRO A 228 -8.96 -15.88 12.53
CA PRO A 228 -7.75 -16.62 12.86
C PRO A 228 -7.11 -17.16 11.58
N GLU A 229 -5.80 -16.96 11.43
CA GLU A 229 -4.99 -17.51 10.36
C GLU A 229 -4.54 -18.92 10.76
N ASP A 230 -4.63 -19.87 9.83
CA ASP A 230 -4.05 -21.22 9.98
C ASP A 230 -2.54 -21.17 9.70
N GLY A 231 -1.78 -22.11 10.28
CA GLY A 231 -0.32 -22.14 10.08
C GLY A 231 0.40 -20.95 10.74
N PHE A 232 -0.16 -20.45 11.83
CA PHE A 232 0.20 -19.19 12.46
C PHE A 232 1.69 -19.06 12.81
N ASP A 233 2.29 -20.09 13.40
CA ASP A 233 3.70 -20.08 13.78
C ASP A 233 4.63 -19.92 12.57
N LEU A 234 4.29 -20.55 11.43
CA LEU A 234 5.05 -20.42 10.19
C LEU A 234 4.94 -19.00 9.64
N LEU A 235 3.72 -18.43 9.60
CA LEU A 235 3.51 -17.05 9.16
C LEU A 235 4.29 -16.05 10.03
N VAL A 236 4.27 -16.24 11.35
CA VAL A 236 5.03 -15.41 12.29
C VAL A 236 6.54 -15.52 12.05
N GLN A 237 7.03 -16.73 11.78
CA GLN A 237 8.44 -16.95 11.44
C GLN A 237 8.80 -16.30 10.11
N GLU A 238 7.98 -16.48 9.06
CA GLU A 238 8.18 -15.84 7.76
C GLU A 238 8.26 -14.32 7.87
N LEU A 239 7.40 -13.69 8.68
CA LEU A 239 7.43 -12.24 8.89
C LEU A 239 8.72 -11.75 9.57
N ARG A 240 9.28 -12.55 10.49
CA ARG A 240 10.55 -12.25 11.18
C ARG A 240 11.74 -12.42 10.26
N ASP A 241 11.77 -13.54 9.54
CA ASP A 241 12.90 -13.97 8.71
C ASP A 241 12.85 -13.31 7.32
N HIS A 242 11.75 -12.63 6.98
CA HIS A 242 11.62 -11.93 5.71
C HIS A 242 12.78 -10.96 5.51
N ARG A 243 13.41 -11.00 4.33
CA ARG A 243 14.60 -10.19 4.00
C ARG A 243 14.45 -8.72 4.39
N LEU A 244 13.30 -8.12 4.05
CA LEU A 244 12.99 -6.73 4.39
C LEU A 244 12.92 -6.46 5.91
N THR A 245 12.50 -7.44 6.72
CA THR A 245 12.47 -7.32 8.19
C THR A 245 13.86 -7.53 8.78
N ALA A 246 14.62 -8.51 8.26
CA ALA A 246 15.99 -8.77 8.68
C ALA A 246 16.94 -7.58 8.43
N GLU A 247 16.79 -6.90 7.29
CA GLU A 247 17.55 -5.68 6.94
C GLU A 247 17.37 -4.55 7.99
N LEU A 248 16.23 -4.50 8.70
CA LEU A 248 15.96 -3.51 9.75
C LEU A 248 16.76 -3.78 11.03
N GLN A 249 16.96 -5.05 11.37
CA GLN A 249 17.68 -5.44 12.59
C GLN A 249 19.18 -5.19 12.45
N ALA A 250 19.73 -5.27 11.24
CA ALA A 250 21.11 -4.93 10.95
C ALA A 250 21.41 -3.43 11.09
N THR A 251 20.45 -2.55 10.77
CA THR A 251 20.62 -1.09 10.90
C THR A 251 20.51 -0.57 12.34
N ASP A 252 19.86 -1.33 13.24
CA ASP A 252 19.79 -1.00 14.67
C ASP A 252 21.12 -1.36 15.41
N ILE A 253 22.07 -2.08 14.77
CA ILE A 253 23.36 -2.48 15.36
C ILE A 253 24.50 -1.49 15.04
N GLU A 254 24.39 -0.71 13.96
CA GLU A 254 25.38 0.33 13.62
C GLU A 254 25.05 1.68 14.26
N ARG A 255 25.21 1.81 15.59
CA ARG A 255 25.27 3.13 16.27
C ARG A 255 25.86 3.06 17.67
N GLU A 256 27.06 2.52 17.79
CA GLU A 256 28.05 3.14 18.68
C GLU A 256 29.02 3.91 17.78
N PRO A 257 29.22 5.23 17.98
CA PRO A 257 30.27 5.93 17.27
C PRO A 257 31.59 5.43 17.86
N GLU A 258 32.27 4.51 17.16
CA GLU A 258 33.69 4.27 17.41
C GLU A 258 34.37 5.64 17.39
N SER A 259 35.00 6.00 18.51
CA SER A 259 35.66 7.29 18.64
C SER A 259 36.70 7.40 17.53
N LEU A 260 36.75 8.54 16.82
CA LEU A 260 37.74 8.78 15.76
C LEU A 260 39.19 8.52 16.23
N SER A 261 39.44 8.59 17.54
CA SER A 261 40.68 8.18 18.21
C SER A 261 41.10 6.73 17.97
N GLU A 262 40.17 5.77 17.85
CA GLU A 262 40.50 4.36 17.59
C GLU A 262 40.87 4.11 16.12
N HIS A 263 40.35 4.93 15.20
CA HIS A 263 40.67 4.84 13.78
C HIS A 263 42.11 5.31 13.48
N PHE A 264 42.59 6.34 14.17
CA PHE A 264 43.96 6.83 14.01
C PHE A 264 45.02 5.97 14.72
N ALA A 265 44.64 5.16 15.72
CA ALA A 265 45.57 4.26 16.39
C ALA A 265 45.98 3.04 15.55
N ARG A 266 45.22 2.70 14.50
CA ARG A 266 45.48 1.56 13.60
C ARG A 266 46.34 1.90 12.39
N TRP A 267 46.74 3.16 12.22
CA TRP A 267 47.64 3.59 11.14
C TRP A 267 49.08 3.69 11.66
N ARG A 268 49.91 2.67 11.38
CA ARG A 268 51.37 2.77 11.49
C ARG A 268 52.01 2.70 10.10
N PRO A 269 52.79 3.70 9.66
CA PRO A 269 53.32 3.80 8.29
C PRO A 269 54.48 2.84 7.94
N GLU A 270 54.77 1.83 8.75
CA GLU A 270 56.01 1.04 8.63
C GLU A 270 55.86 -0.26 7.81
N THR A 271 54.71 -0.50 7.19
CA THR A 271 54.45 -1.75 6.42
C THR A 271 54.49 -1.61 4.90
N TYR A 272 54.84 -0.44 4.36
CA TYR A 272 55.03 -0.23 2.90
C TYR A 272 56.39 0.37 2.56
N SER A 273 57.46 -0.21 3.13
CA SER A 273 58.81 -0.09 2.58
C SER A 273 59.44 -1.47 2.50
N ASN A 274 59.21 -2.12 1.35
CA ASN A 274 60.14 -3.02 0.69
C ASN A 274 59.56 -3.28 -0.72
N TYR A 275 60.39 -2.97 -1.72
CA TYR A 275 60.16 -2.87 -3.18
C TYR A 275 59.72 -1.50 -3.68
#